data_AF-A0A352WV78-F1
#
_entry.id   AF-A0A352WV78-F1
#
_cell.length_a   1.000
_cell.length_b   1.000
_cell.length_c   1.000
_cell.angle_alpha   90.00
_cell.angle_beta   90.00
_cell.angle_gamma   90.00
#
_symmetry.space_group_name_H-M   'P 1'
#
loop_
_entity.id
_entity.type
_entity.pdbx_description
1 polymer ?
#
loop_
_entity_poly.entity_id
_entity_poly.type
_entity_poly.pdbx_seq_one_letter_code
_entity_poly.pdbx_strand_id
1 'polypeptide(L)'
;SADSMQIYRGMDIGTAKPTEEEKQGIPHHLMDFLDIAQKFSAAEYKEKATTAIVDVLSRGSLPIVTGGTGLYIDALLYNTKFGKYDVSPGLRDSLQKEAAAYGNQAMLDQLFQVDPETAAVLHPSN
;
A
#
# COMPACT_ATOMS: atom_id res chain seq x y z
N SER A 1 0.49 12.88 -3.60
CA SER A 1 0.35 12.45 -2.21
C SER A 1 0.91 11.04 -2.05
N ALA A 2 1.57 10.75 -0.94
CA ALA A 2 2.06 9.45 -0.49
C ALA A 2 1.34 9.02 0.80
N ASP A 3 0.05 9.32 0.87
CA ASP A 3 -0.82 8.98 1.99
C ASP A 3 -1.87 7.96 1.54
N SER A 4 -1.91 6.81 2.19
CA SER A 4 -2.80 5.70 1.86
C SER A 4 -4.28 5.97 2.13
N MET A 5 -4.62 7.03 2.87
CA MET A 5 -5.99 7.39 3.22
C MET A 5 -6.53 8.52 2.34
N GLN A 6 -5.68 9.47 1.93
CA GLN A 6 -6.09 10.59 1.07
C GLN A 6 -6.47 10.19 -0.37
N ILE A 7 -6.21 8.94 -0.77
CA ILE A 7 -6.61 8.40 -2.08
C ILE A 7 -8.13 8.21 -2.22
N TYR A 8 -8.86 8.07 -1.11
CA TYR A 8 -10.28 7.69 -1.10
C TYR A 8 -11.22 8.87 -1.23
N ARG A 9 -12.21 8.77 -2.12
CA ARG A 9 -13.23 9.79 -2.34
C ARG A 9 -14.16 9.97 -1.15
N GLY A 10 -14.48 11.23 -0.84
CA GLY A 10 -15.40 11.59 0.25
C GLY A 10 -14.86 11.42 1.67
N MET A 11 -13.60 11.02 1.84
CA MET A 11 -12.94 10.88 3.14
C MET A 11 -12.11 12.12 3.50
N ASP A 12 -12.67 13.32 3.42
CA ASP A 12 -11.86 14.55 3.44
C ASP A 12 -11.41 14.95 4.85
N ILE A 13 -12.34 15.01 5.80
CA ILE A 13 -12.10 15.50 7.17
C ILE A 13 -11.21 14.52 7.95
N GLY A 14 -11.58 13.23 7.98
CA GLY A 14 -10.89 12.21 8.78
C GLY A 14 -9.48 11.87 8.27
N THR A 15 -9.14 12.28 7.05
CA THR A 15 -7.82 12.04 6.45
C THR A 15 -7.01 13.32 6.24
N ALA A 16 -7.52 14.44 6.80
CA ALA A 16 -6.92 15.76 6.71
C ALA A 16 -6.50 16.11 5.26
N LYS A 17 -7.40 15.90 4.29
CA LYS A 17 -7.13 16.32 2.92
C LYS A 17 -7.03 17.84 2.85
N PRO A 18 -6.05 18.37 2.09
CA PRO A 18 -5.94 19.80 1.92
C PRO A 18 -7.16 20.34 1.16
N THR A 19 -7.67 21.49 1.59
CA THR A 19 -8.74 22.20 0.88
C THR A 19 -8.21 22.81 -0.41
N GLU A 20 -9.10 23.27 -1.29
CA GLU A 20 -8.70 23.94 -2.53
C GLU A 20 -7.93 25.26 -2.25
N GLU A 21 -8.30 25.96 -1.17
CA GLU A 21 -7.59 27.15 -0.71
C GLU A 21 -6.16 26.84 -0.26
N GLU A 22 -5.96 25.74 0.47
CA GLU A 22 -4.63 25.30 0.93
C GLU A 22 -3.77 24.78 -0.23
N LYS A 23 -4.37 24.16 -1.24
CA LYS A 23 -3.66 23.72 -2.45
C LYS A 23 -3.13 24.89 -3.26
N GLN A 24 -3.73 26.08 -3.17
CA GLN A 24 -3.29 27.28 -3.90
C GLN A 24 -3.13 27.06 -5.41
N GLY A 25 -3.98 26.20 -6.00
CA GLY A 25 -3.91 25.82 -7.42
C GLY A 25 -2.79 24.85 -7.79
N ILE A 26 -2.00 24.36 -6.83
CA ILE A 26 -0.98 23.33 -7.07
C ILE A 26 -1.66 21.97 -7.26
N PRO A 27 -1.39 21.23 -8.36
CA PRO A 27 -2.01 19.92 -8.58
C PRO A 27 -1.47 18.84 -7.63
N HIS A 28 -2.35 18.28 -6.80
CA HIS A 28 -2.04 17.13 -5.94
C HIS A 28 -2.43 15.83 -6.64
N HIS A 29 -1.42 15.04 -7.04
CA HIS A 29 -1.63 13.75 -7.70
C HIS A 29 -1.90 12.64 -6.67
N LEU A 30 -2.58 11.56 -7.09
CA LEU A 30 -2.94 10.40 -6.26
C LEU A 30 -3.70 10.79 -4.99
N MET A 31 -4.71 11.62 -5.17
CA MET A 31 -5.64 12.04 -4.12
C MET A 31 -7.04 11.94 -4.71
N ASP A 32 -8.01 11.56 -3.88
CA ASP A 32 -9.44 11.63 -4.23
C ASP A 32 -9.86 10.90 -5.52
N PHE A 33 -9.25 9.74 -5.82
CA PHE A 33 -9.50 9.01 -7.08
C PHE A 33 -10.12 7.62 -6.90
N LEU A 34 -10.09 7.07 -5.68
CA LEU A 34 -10.51 5.70 -5.39
C LEU A 34 -11.81 5.66 -4.59
N ASP A 35 -12.70 4.71 -4.86
CA ASP A 35 -13.86 4.49 -3.99
C ASP A 35 -13.46 3.84 -2.66
N ILE A 36 -14.15 4.18 -1.57
CA ILE A 36 -13.89 3.65 -0.22
C ILE A 36 -14.01 2.12 -0.13
N ALA A 37 -14.84 1.49 -0.97
CA ALA A 37 -14.99 0.03 -0.99
C ALA A 37 -13.86 -0.69 -1.72
N GLN A 38 -13.02 0.03 -2.47
CA GLN A 38 -11.92 -0.55 -3.23
C GLN A 38 -10.66 -0.65 -2.37
N LYS A 39 -9.86 -1.68 -2.61
CA LYS A 39 -8.55 -1.83 -1.97
C LYS A 39 -7.48 -1.17 -2.84
N PHE A 40 -6.40 -0.71 -2.20
CA PHE A 40 -5.25 -0.15 -2.88
C PHE A 40 -3.95 -0.60 -2.23
N SER A 41 -3.06 -1.16 -3.03
CA SER A 41 -1.79 -1.72 -2.58
C SER A 41 -0.61 -0.77 -2.79
N ALA A 42 0.48 -1.01 -2.07
CA ALA A 42 1.76 -0.31 -2.29
C ALA A 42 2.34 -0.57 -3.70
N ALA A 43 2.03 -1.72 -4.30
CA ALA A 43 2.40 -2.03 -5.67
C ALA A 43 1.70 -1.11 -6.68
N GLU A 44 0.37 -0.97 -6.54
CA GLU A 44 -0.43 -0.07 -7.38
C GLU A 44 -0.04 1.39 -7.14
N TYR A 45 0.25 1.78 -5.90
CA TYR A 45 0.79 3.11 -5.58
C TYR A 45 2.07 3.38 -6.36
N LYS A 46 3.06 2.47 -6.28
CA LYS A 46 4.35 2.63 -6.95
C LYS A 46 4.18 2.83 -8.46
N GLU A 47 3.33 2.05 -9.10
CA GLU A 47 3.04 2.17 -10.53
C GLU A 47 2.43 3.54 -10.86
N LYS A 48 1.35 3.92 -10.17
CA LYS A 48 0.67 5.19 -10.43
C LYS A 48 1.53 6.41 -10.09
N ALA A 49 2.33 6.34 -9.02
CA ALA A 49 3.23 7.39 -8.60
C ALA A 49 4.35 7.58 -9.61
N THR A 50 4.92 6.48 -10.14
CA THR A 50 5.93 6.53 -11.20
C THR A 50 5.38 7.23 -12.44
N THR A 51 4.16 6.88 -12.86
CA THR A 51 3.49 7.55 -13.99
C THR A 51 3.28 9.04 -13.74
N ALA A 52 2.79 9.43 -12.55
CA ALA A 52 2.59 10.83 -12.19
C ALA A 52 3.92 11.62 -12.15
N ILE A 53 5.01 11.00 -11.68
CA ILE A 53 6.34 11.60 -11.65
C ILE A 53 6.85 11.87 -13.07
N VAL A 54 6.74 10.89 -13.96
CA VAL A 54 7.14 11.05 -15.38
C VAL A 54 6.34 12.17 -16.05
N ASP A 55 5.03 12.22 -15.81
CA ASP A 55 4.14 13.25 -16.31
C ASP A 55 4.53 14.66 -15.81
N VAL A 56 4.78 14.83 -14.51
CA VAL A 56 5.27 16.09 -13.93
C VAL A 56 6.62 16.51 -14.53
N LEU A 57 7.56 15.58 -14.65
CA LEU A 57 8.88 15.84 -15.26
C LEU A 57 8.76 16.25 -16.73
N SER A 58 7.85 15.63 -17.48
CA SER A 58 7.62 15.94 -18.90
C SER A 58 7.13 17.38 -19.14
N ARG A 59 6.49 17.98 -18.13
CA ARG A 59 6.07 19.40 -18.14
C ARG A 59 7.17 20.36 -17.69
N GLY A 60 8.38 19.87 -17.40
CA GLY A 60 9.50 20.68 -16.93
C GLY A 60 9.37 21.13 -15.47
N SER A 61 8.52 20.46 -14.67
CA SER A 61 8.34 20.75 -13.25
C SER A 61 9.06 19.73 -12.36
N LEU A 62 9.39 20.12 -11.12
CA LEU A 62 9.99 19.24 -10.12
C LEU A 62 8.89 18.46 -9.37
N PRO A 63 8.86 17.11 -9.42
CA PRO A 63 7.94 16.32 -8.61
C PRO A 63 8.30 16.40 -7.12
N ILE A 64 7.30 16.68 -6.29
CA ILE A 64 7.43 16.65 -4.83
C ILE A 64 6.53 15.54 -4.30
N VAL A 65 7.13 14.55 -3.63
CA VAL A 65 6.42 13.47 -2.95
C VAL A 65 6.29 13.84 -1.47
N THR A 66 5.06 13.94 -1.00
CA THR A 66 4.70 14.29 0.38
C THR A 66 3.57 13.39 0.88
N GLY A 67 3.60 13.02 2.16
CA GLY A 67 2.67 12.10 2.80
C GLY A 67 3.31 11.35 3.96
N GLY A 68 2.57 10.44 4.59
CA GLY A 68 3.01 9.72 5.80
C GLY A 68 3.12 8.20 5.67
N THR A 69 2.74 7.60 4.53
CA THR A 69 2.74 6.14 4.41
C THR A 69 4.15 5.64 4.08
N GLY A 70 4.91 5.23 5.11
CA GLY A 70 6.29 4.76 4.97
C GLY A 70 6.47 3.69 3.89
N LEU A 71 5.59 2.68 3.86
CA LEU A 71 5.64 1.62 2.85
C LEU A 71 5.50 2.13 1.41
N TYR A 72 4.73 3.21 1.16
CA TYR A 72 4.58 3.81 -0.16
C TYR A 72 5.86 4.54 -0.57
N ILE A 73 6.46 5.28 0.35
CA ILE A 73 7.71 5.99 0.15
C ILE A 73 8.85 4.98 -0.11
N ASP A 74 8.95 3.94 0.71
CA ASP A 74 9.97 2.89 0.55
C ASP A 74 9.82 2.15 -0.77
N ALA A 75 8.58 1.81 -1.14
CA ALA A 75 8.28 1.15 -2.42
C ALA A 75 8.76 1.96 -3.64
N LEU A 76 8.61 3.28 -3.56
CA LEU A 76 8.99 4.21 -4.62
C LEU A 76 10.51 4.44 -4.64
N LEU A 77 11.15 4.66 -3.49
CA LEU A 77 12.57 5.00 -3.39
C LEU A 77 13.49 3.80 -3.60
N TYR A 78 13.18 2.65 -2.99
CA TYR A 78 14.06 1.47 -3.00
C TYR A 78 13.69 0.48 -4.10
N ASN A 79 12.79 0.86 -5.01
CA ASN A 79 12.32 0.03 -6.10
C ASN A 79 11.84 -1.35 -5.62
N THR A 80 11.12 -1.39 -4.49
CA THR A 80 10.63 -2.63 -3.87
C THR A 80 9.91 -3.50 -4.91
N LYS A 81 10.32 -4.76 -5.00
CA LYS A 81 9.71 -5.73 -5.91
C LYS A 81 8.53 -6.37 -5.21
N PHE A 82 7.34 -6.10 -5.71
CA PHE A 82 6.15 -6.84 -5.33
C PHE A 82 6.04 -8.04 -6.26
N GLY A 83 6.06 -9.25 -5.71
CA GLY A 83 5.84 -10.45 -6.50
C GLY A 83 4.42 -10.45 -7.09
N LYS A 84 4.30 -10.85 -8.36
CA LYS A 84 3.01 -11.14 -8.97
C LYS A 84 2.63 -12.56 -8.57
N TYR A 85 1.76 -12.68 -7.58
CA TYR A 85 1.24 -13.97 -7.16
C TYR A 85 -0.25 -14.02 -7.43
N ASP A 86 -0.69 -15.08 -8.08
CA ASP A 86 -2.12 -15.38 -8.17
C ASP A 86 -2.60 -15.79 -6.78
N VAL A 87 -3.36 -14.91 -6.15
CA VAL A 87 -4.04 -15.24 -4.91
C VAL A 87 -5.15 -16.22 -5.28
N SER A 88 -4.91 -17.51 -5.04
CA SER A 88 -5.93 -18.55 -5.24
C SER A 88 -7.21 -18.14 -4.50
N PRO A 89 -8.36 -18.05 -5.19
CA PRO A 89 -9.62 -17.66 -4.55
C PRO A 89 -9.90 -18.55 -3.33
N GLY A 90 -10.23 -17.94 -2.19
CA GLY A 90 -10.55 -18.65 -0.96
C GLY A 90 -9.35 -19.18 -0.16
N LEU A 91 -8.11 -19.11 -0.68
CA LEU A 91 -6.92 -19.53 0.07
C LEU A 91 -6.78 -18.74 1.37
N ARG A 92 -6.92 -17.41 1.32
CA ARG A 92 -6.87 -16.56 2.52
C ARG A 92 -7.91 -16.97 3.56
N ASP A 93 -9.13 -17.26 3.12
CA ASP A 93 -10.22 -17.66 4.03
C ASP A 93 -9.93 -19.03 4.66
N SER A 94 -9.34 -19.96 3.89
CA SER A 94 -8.95 -21.27 4.42
C SER A 94 -7.84 -21.16 5.48
N LEU A 95 -6.80 -20.36 5.21
CA LEU A 95 -5.71 -20.12 6.16
C LEU A 95 -6.18 -19.38 7.41
N GLN A 96 -7.15 -18.46 7.28
CA GLN A 96 -7.75 -17.80 8.43
C GLN A 96 -8.54 -18.76 9.31
N LYS A 97 -9.28 -19.71 8.72
CA LYS A 97 -9.99 -20.76 9.48
C LYS A 97 -9.01 -21.69 10.19
N GLU A 98 -7.91 -22.04 9.53
CA GLU A 98 -6.85 -22.86 10.12
C GLU A 98 -6.17 -22.16 11.29
N ALA A 99 -5.80 -20.88 11.12
CA ALA A 99 -5.24 -20.06 12.19
C ALA A 99 -6.20 -19.92 13.38
N ALA A 100 -7.50 -19.79 13.12
CA ALA A 100 -8.51 -19.75 14.18
C ALA A 100 -8.68 -21.09 14.92
N ALA A 101 -8.46 -22.22 14.24
CA ALA A 101 -8.61 -23.55 14.82
C ALA A 101 -7.35 -24.02 15.59
N TYR A 102 -6.17 -23.74 15.05
CA TYR A 102 -4.89 -24.27 15.57
C TYR A 102 -3.96 -23.20 16.16
N GLY A 103 -4.29 -21.92 15.98
CA GLY A 103 -3.51 -20.78 16.46
C GLY A 103 -2.37 -20.36 15.52
N ASN A 104 -1.94 -19.11 15.65
CA ASN A 104 -0.90 -18.54 14.78
C ASN A 104 0.47 -19.21 14.93
N GLN A 105 0.79 -19.77 16.11
CA GLN A 105 2.03 -20.51 16.29
C GLN A 105 2.08 -21.74 15.38
N ALA A 106 0.97 -22.48 15.27
CA ALA A 106 0.89 -23.62 14.37
C ALA A 106 1.08 -23.21 12.90
N MET A 107 0.53 -22.05 12.50
CA MET A 107 0.74 -21.50 11.16
C MET A 107 2.22 -21.12 10.92
N LEU A 108 2.88 -20.55 11.92
CA LEU A 108 4.31 -20.21 11.84
C LEU A 108 5.18 -21.47 11.76
N ASP A 109 4.84 -22.52 12.51
CA ASP A 109 5.53 -23.82 12.47
C ASP A 109 5.40 -24.48 11.10
N GLN A 110 4.23 -24.35 10.43
CA GLN A 110 4.06 -24.77 9.05
C GLN A 110 4.94 -23.97 8.09
N LEU A 111 5.04 -22.65 8.27
CA LEU A 111 5.92 -21.80 7.46
C LEU A 111 7.39 -22.21 7.64
N PHE A 112 7.83 -22.56 8.86
CA PHE A 112 9.17 -23.06 9.12
C PHE A 112 9.54 -24.32 8.31
N GLN A 113 8.56 -25.14 7.90
CA GLN A 113 8.85 -26.33 7.08
C GLN A 113 9.15 -26.01 5.62
N VAL A 114 8.72 -24.84 5.13
CA VAL A 114 8.80 -24.47 3.70
C VAL A 114 9.73 -23.29 3.45
N ASP A 115 9.71 -22.29 4.34
CA ASP A 115 10.54 -21.09 4.29
C ASP A 115 11.02 -20.72 5.72
N PRO A 116 12.08 -21.39 6.20
CA PRO A 116 12.64 -21.13 7.52
C PRO A 116 13.19 -19.71 7.69
N GLU A 117 13.70 -19.10 6.62
CA GLU A 117 14.31 -17.77 6.66
C GLU A 117 13.25 -16.70 6.93
N THR A 118 12.12 -16.75 6.22
CA THR A 118 11.00 -15.84 6.47
C THR A 118 10.35 -16.12 7.83
N ALA A 119 10.17 -17.39 8.20
CA ALA A 119 9.57 -17.75 9.49
C ALA A 119 10.39 -17.22 10.68
N ALA A 120 11.73 -17.23 10.58
CA ALA A 120 12.62 -16.80 11.67
C ALA A 120 12.50 -15.32 12.05
N VAL A 121 12.03 -14.46 11.13
CA VAL A 121 11.89 -13.01 11.37
C VAL A 121 10.46 -12.58 11.72
N LEU A 122 9.49 -13.51 11.66
CA LEU A 122 8.09 -13.23 11.97
C LEU A 122 7.76 -13.57 13.42
N HIS A 123 6.98 -12.71 14.06
CA HIS A 123 6.44 -12.99 15.39
C HIS A 123 5.08 -13.71 15.27
N PRO A 124 4.76 -14.71 16.10
CA PRO A 124 3.47 -15.42 16.05
C PRO A 124 2.23 -14.54 16.19
N SER A 125 2.37 -13.34 16.75
CA SER A 125 1.26 -12.39 16.93
C SER A 125 1.15 -11.32 15.83
N ASN A 126 1.99 -11.40 14.79
CA ASN A 126 1.87 -10.57 13.59
C ASN A 126 0.81 -11.13 12.64
#